data_AF-A0A929PH69-F1
#
_entry.id   AF-A0A929PH69-F1
#
_cell.length_a   1.000
_cell.length_b   1.000
_cell.length_c   1.000
_cell.angle_alpha   90.00
_cell.angle_beta   90.00
_cell.angle_gamma   90.00
#
_symmetry.space_group_name_H-M   'P 1'
#
loop_
_entity.id
_entity.type
_entity.pdbx_description
1 polymer ?
#
loop_
_entity_poly.entity_id
_entity_poly.type
_entity_poly.pdbx_seq_one_letter_code
_entity_poly.pdbx_strand_id
1 'polypeptide(L)'
;KDIEFRRRRKDQIIKEEVRFLFSIDLSSQSGLNSDKSISNDLRMAFKNNKIELSEESTISIEKKASIWLIKNKATINKQMFVVRKEEEVLNVYKFRTYEIQLEFDLHKGWLDDYGKLFKDLQKETYLFSWGNIPGNDSGRLLMFLRVDLDIGWTENAEIYKSNDGCTIRIFKNENSVEIMIEENKEKTTLKISDGRTHYLKVKKENGKLNIYKGCDINKNEHRPACMLCPVTWKTIELVYKYDLFREVFKDG
;
A
#
# COMPACT_ATOMS: atom_id res chain seq x y z
N LYS A 1 3.02 -20.92 -2.84
CA LYS A 1 3.41 -20.71 -1.41
C LYS A 1 2.74 -19.47 -0.81
N ASP A 2 2.74 -18.32 -1.48
CA ASP A 2 2.10 -17.09 -0.97
C ASP A 2 0.55 -17.19 -0.82
N ILE A 3 -0.15 -17.76 -1.82
CA ILE A 3 -1.62 -17.90 -1.76
C ILE A 3 -2.09 -18.80 -0.60
N GLU A 4 -1.39 -19.90 -0.34
CA GLU A 4 -1.75 -20.84 0.73
C GLU A 4 -1.44 -20.26 2.11
N PHE A 5 -0.35 -19.48 2.23
CA PHE A 5 -0.04 -18.71 3.44
C PHE A 5 -1.10 -17.65 3.71
N ARG A 6 -1.56 -16.92 2.68
CA ARG A 6 -2.67 -15.96 2.78
C ARG A 6 -3.97 -16.64 3.23
N ARG A 7 -4.30 -17.81 2.70
CA ARG A 7 -5.50 -18.57 3.11
C ARG A 7 -5.44 -19.02 4.57
N ARG A 8 -4.33 -19.62 5.01
CA ARG A 8 -4.16 -20.06 6.41
C ARG A 8 -4.23 -18.89 7.40
N ARG A 9 -3.64 -17.75 7.05
CA ARG A 9 -3.67 -16.53 7.88
C ARG A 9 -5.06 -15.88 7.89
N LYS A 10 -5.80 -15.92 6.76
CA LYS A 10 -7.21 -15.50 6.67
C LYS A 10 -8.07 -16.26 7.67
N ASP A 11 -7.99 -17.58 7.64
CA ASP A 11 -8.79 -18.44 8.49
C ASP A 11 -8.44 -18.28 9.98
N GLN A 12 -7.16 -18.07 10.29
CA GLN A 12 -6.70 -17.82 11.66
C GLN A 12 -7.22 -16.47 12.21
N ILE A 13 -7.13 -15.39 11.43
CA ILE A 13 -7.64 -14.07 11.84
C ILE A 13 -9.16 -14.11 12.05
N ILE A 14 -9.90 -14.77 11.16
CA ILE A 14 -11.37 -14.94 11.31
C ILE A 14 -11.69 -15.69 12.60
N LYS A 15 -10.90 -16.72 12.95
CA LYS A 15 -11.10 -17.52 14.16
C LYS A 15 -10.79 -16.76 15.44
N GLU A 16 -9.83 -15.84 15.42
CA GLU A 16 -9.41 -15.05 16.59
C GLU A 16 -10.31 -13.81 16.82
N GLU A 17 -10.89 -13.25 15.76
CA GLU A 17 -11.65 -11.97 15.78
C GLU A 17 -13.18 -12.13 15.95
N VAL A 18 -13.70 -13.34 15.70
CA VAL A 18 -15.14 -13.62 15.69
C VAL A 18 -15.49 -14.54 16.87
N ARG A 19 -16.26 -14.02 17.83
CA ARG A 19 -16.73 -14.79 18.99
C ARG A 19 -18.17 -15.19 18.80
N PHE A 20 -18.46 -16.50 18.77
CA PHE A 20 -19.82 -17.01 18.85
C PHE A 20 -20.50 -16.53 20.14
N LEU A 21 -21.75 -16.10 20.03
CA LEU A 21 -22.54 -15.64 21.17
C LEU A 21 -23.69 -16.61 21.47
N PHE A 22 -24.62 -16.77 20.52
CA PHE A 22 -25.83 -17.58 20.68
C PHE A 22 -26.43 -17.94 19.32
N SER A 23 -27.38 -18.86 19.32
CA SER A 23 -28.16 -19.26 18.15
C SER A 23 -29.60 -18.77 18.27
N ILE A 24 -30.23 -18.49 17.13
CA ILE A 24 -31.63 -18.09 17.02
C ILE A 24 -32.34 -19.06 16.07
N ASP A 25 -33.62 -19.30 16.33
CA ASP A 25 -34.49 -20.09 15.47
C ASP A 25 -34.62 -19.47 14.08
N LEU A 26 -34.69 -20.33 13.06
CA LEU A 26 -34.77 -19.92 11.66
C LEU A 26 -36.03 -19.10 11.33
N SER A 27 -37.10 -19.22 12.11
CA SER A 27 -38.30 -18.37 11.98
C SER A 27 -38.00 -16.88 12.04
N SER A 28 -36.92 -16.49 12.74
CA SER A 28 -36.46 -15.10 12.84
C SER A 28 -35.78 -14.58 11.56
N GLN A 29 -35.53 -15.44 10.57
CA GLN A 29 -34.86 -15.07 9.31
C GLN A 29 -35.64 -14.01 8.52
N SER A 30 -36.97 -14.02 8.59
CA SER A 30 -37.82 -13.05 7.91
C SER A 30 -37.49 -11.61 8.33
N GLY A 31 -37.20 -11.40 9.62
CA GLY A 31 -36.79 -10.12 10.19
C GLY A 31 -35.37 -9.68 9.85
N LEU A 32 -34.57 -10.56 9.23
CA LEU A 32 -33.23 -10.23 8.73
C LEU A 32 -33.24 -9.79 7.26
N ASN A 33 -34.28 -10.15 6.51
CA ASN A 33 -34.41 -9.83 5.09
C ASN A 33 -35.06 -8.46 4.84
N SER A 34 -35.42 -7.70 5.89
CA SER A 34 -35.91 -6.34 5.77
C SER A 34 -34.74 -5.35 5.72
N ASP A 35 -34.65 -4.58 4.64
CA ASP A 35 -33.43 -3.84 4.28
C ASP A 35 -32.97 -2.74 5.24
N LYS A 36 -33.68 -2.40 6.32
CA LYS A 36 -33.31 -1.24 7.16
C LYS A 36 -33.62 -1.33 8.65
N SER A 37 -34.67 -2.05 9.06
CA SER A 37 -35.07 -2.16 10.47
C SER A 37 -34.91 -3.57 11.00
N ILE A 38 -34.49 -3.67 12.26
CA ILE A 38 -34.40 -4.94 12.98
C ILE A 38 -35.78 -5.25 13.57
N SER A 39 -36.32 -6.45 13.27
CA SER A 39 -37.60 -6.90 13.80
C SER A 39 -37.61 -6.96 15.34
N ASN A 40 -38.80 -6.80 15.93
CA ASN A 40 -38.96 -6.91 17.38
C ASN A 40 -38.55 -8.29 17.92
N ASP A 41 -38.86 -9.35 17.17
CA ASP A 41 -38.48 -10.71 17.55
C ASP A 41 -36.96 -10.87 17.65
N LEU A 42 -36.22 -10.31 16.68
CA LEU A 42 -34.76 -10.34 16.73
C LEU A 42 -34.24 -9.50 17.91
N ARG A 43 -34.81 -8.31 18.15
CA ARG A 43 -34.45 -7.49 19.33
C ARG A 43 -34.68 -8.25 20.63
N MET A 44 -35.80 -8.97 20.75
CA MET A 44 -36.09 -9.81 21.92
C MET A 44 -35.08 -10.95 22.05
N ALA A 45 -34.71 -11.62 20.96
CA ALA A 45 -33.69 -12.67 20.99
C ALA A 45 -32.33 -12.16 21.52
N PHE A 46 -31.90 -10.99 21.06
CA PHE A 46 -30.68 -10.34 21.57
C PHE A 46 -30.83 -9.96 23.06
N LYS A 47 -31.97 -9.38 23.45
CA LYS A 47 -32.26 -9.00 24.84
C LYS A 47 -32.26 -10.20 25.79
N ASN A 48 -32.86 -11.32 25.38
CA ASN A 48 -32.87 -12.58 26.14
C ASN A 48 -31.46 -13.13 26.36
N ASN A 49 -30.53 -12.81 25.46
CA ASN A 49 -29.10 -13.14 25.57
C ASN A 49 -28.26 -12.01 26.19
N LYS A 50 -28.90 -11.08 26.92
CA LYS A 50 -28.26 -9.95 27.63
C LYS A 50 -27.47 -9.00 26.70
N ILE A 51 -27.91 -8.86 25.45
CA ILE A 51 -27.34 -7.93 24.48
C ILE A 51 -28.43 -6.93 24.09
N GLU A 52 -28.22 -5.66 24.43
CA GLU A 52 -29.16 -4.60 24.09
C GLU A 52 -28.81 -3.97 22.74
N LEU A 53 -29.74 -4.05 21.78
CA LEU A 53 -29.62 -3.38 20.49
C LEU A 53 -30.30 -2.01 20.55
N SER A 54 -29.59 -0.97 20.15
CA SER A 54 -30.15 0.39 20.02
C SER A 54 -31.33 0.44 19.06
N GLU A 55 -32.25 1.38 19.25
CA GLU A 55 -33.29 1.65 18.25
C GLU A 55 -32.67 2.01 16.90
N GLU A 56 -31.57 2.76 16.89
CA GLU A 56 -30.80 3.12 15.70
C GLU A 56 -29.98 1.98 15.05
N SER A 57 -30.11 0.75 15.56
CA SER A 57 -29.37 -0.39 15.03
C SER A 57 -29.82 -0.71 13.62
N THR A 58 -28.86 -0.86 12.71
CA THR A 58 -29.13 -1.13 11.29
C THR A 58 -28.68 -2.52 10.91
N ILE A 59 -29.41 -3.15 9.99
CA ILE A 59 -29.03 -4.41 9.36
C ILE A 59 -28.58 -4.19 7.91
N SER A 60 -27.54 -4.89 7.47
CA SER A 60 -27.16 -5.01 6.05
C SER A 60 -27.06 -6.47 5.65
N ILE A 61 -27.47 -6.76 4.42
CA ILE A 61 -27.36 -8.09 3.81
C ILE A 61 -26.02 -8.16 3.09
N GLU A 62 -25.11 -9.00 3.60
CA GLU A 62 -23.79 -9.20 2.96
C GLU A 62 -23.89 -10.32 1.91
N LYS A 63 -24.52 -11.44 2.30
CA LYS A 63 -24.81 -12.55 1.40
C LYS A 63 -26.29 -12.90 1.49
N LYS A 64 -26.98 -12.81 0.34
CA LYS A 64 -28.42 -13.05 0.26
C LYS A 64 -28.77 -14.38 0.94
N ALA A 65 -29.71 -14.31 1.89
CA ALA A 65 -30.26 -15.45 2.61
C ALA A 65 -29.29 -16.27 3.50
N SER A 66 -28.07 -15.79 3.77
CA SER A 66 -27.09 -16.58 4.55
C SER A 66 -26.19 -15.78 5.48
N ILE A 67 -25.90 -14.51 5.18
CA ILE A 67 -25.07 -13.67 6.05
C ILE A 67 -25.65 -12.27 6.16
N TRP A 68 -25.89 -11.85 7.41
CA TRP A 68 -26.38 -10.53 7.76
C TRP A 68 -25.45 -9.86 8.76
N LEU A 69 -25.36 -8.54 8.67
CA LEU A 69 -24.52 -7.72 9.52
C LEU A 69 -25.38 -6.72 10.27
N ILE A 70 -25.32 -6.77 11.61
CA ILE A 70 -26.05 -5.88 12.50
C ILE A 70 -25.06 -4.90 13.10
N LYS A 71 -25.30 -3.60 12.89
CA LYS A 71 -24.50 -2.50 13.45
C LYS A 71 -25.29 -1.83 14.56
N ASN A 72 -24.81 -1.97 15.79
CA ASN A 72 -25.42 -1.35 16.97
C ASN A 72 -24.75 0.01 17.25
N LYS A 73 -25.53 1.09 17.16
CA LYS A 73 -25.03 2.48 17.19
C LYS A 73 -25.08 3.14 18.57
N ALA A 74 -25.81 2.59 19.56
CA ALA A 74 -26.02 3.28 20.84
C ALA A 74 -24.76 3.45 21.70
N THR A 75 -23.73 2.66 21.47
CA THR A 75 -22.53 2.65 22.32
C THR A 75 -21.42 3.49 21.68
N ILE A 76 -20.70 4.29 22.48
CA ILE A 76 -19.39 4.90 22.13
C ILE A 76 -18.53 3.89 21.36
N ASN A 77 -18.63 2.66 21.83
CA ASN A 77 -18.14 1.46 21.22
C ASN A 77 -19.19 0.93 20.21
N LYS A 78 -19.21 1.34 18.94
CA LYS A 78 -20.00 0.69 17.85
C LYS A 78 -19.81 -0.84 17.81
N GLN A 79 -20.82 -1.62 18.25
CA GLN A 79 -20.77 -3.10 18.23
C GLN A 79 -21.23 -3.61 16.86
N MET A 80 -20.54 -4.63 16.36
CA MET A 80 -20.95 -5.33 15.14
C MET A 80 -21.21 -6.80 15.43
N PHE A 81 -22.34 -7.28 14.93
CA PHE A 81 -22.74 -8.67 15.00
C PHE A 81 -22.90 -9.24 13.61
N VAL A 82 -22.41 -10.46 13.41
CA VAL A 82 -22.61 -11.23 12.19
C VAL A 82 -23.60 -12.32 12.50
N VAL A 83 -24.69 -12.39 11.74
CA VAL A 83 -25.64 -13.49 11.79
C VAL A 83 -25.38 -14.38 10.58
N ARG A 84 -25.13 -15.67 10.81
CA ARG A 84 -24.92 -16.65 9.75
C ARG A 84 -25.98 -17.73 9.82
N LYS A 85 -26.53 -18.09 8.67
CA LYS A 85 -27.32 -19.31 8.55
C LYS A 85 -26.36 -20.49 8.43
N GLU A 86 -26.40 -21.37 9.41
CA GLU A 86 -25.63 -22.61 9.46
C GLU A 86 -26.63 -23.73 9.72
N GLU A 87 -26.83 -24.59 8.72
CA GLU A 87 -27.90 -25.60 8.73
C GLU A 87 -29.29 -24.95 8.92
N GLU A 88 -30.02 -25.34 9.96
CA GLU A 88 -31.37 -24.88 10.30
C GLU A 88 -31.37 -23.87 11.45
N VAL A 89 -30.22 -23.26 11.78
CA VAL A 89 -30.10 -22.26 12.84
C VAL A 89 -29.42 -20.98 12.35
N LEU A 90 -29.72 -19.88 13.02
CA LEU A 90 -29.06 -18.59 12.81
C LEU A 90 -28.05 -18.34 13.94
N ASN A 91 -26.77 -18.48 13.65
CA ASN A 91 -25.70 -18.27 14.62
C ASN A 91 -25.29 -16.80 14.65
N VAL A 92 -25.31 -16.21 15.85
CA VAL A 92 -24.92 -14.82 16.10
C VAL A 92 -23.51 -14.79 16.66
N TYR A 93 -22.67 -14.01 15.98
CA TYR A 93 -21.28 -13.79 16.33
C TYR A 93 -21.04 -12.32 16.65
N LYS A 94 -20.17 -12.04 17.61
CA LYS A 94 -19.65 -10.69 17.91
C LYS A 94 -18.30 -10.51 17.26
N PHE A 95 -18.15 -9.43 16.51
CA PHE A 95 -16.87 -9.02 15.94
C PHE A 95 -16.17 -8.05 16.92
N ARG A 96 -14.87 -8.24 17.17
CA ARG A 96 -14.08 -7.28 17.96
C ARG A 96 -13.70 -6.08 17.09
N THR A 97 -14.59 -5.09 17.00
CA THR A 97 -14.43 -3.96 16.05
C THR A 97 -13.63 -2.77 16.55
N TYR A 98 -13.32 -2.66 17.84
CA TYR A 98 -12.83 -1.40 18.42
C TYR A 98 -11.41 -1.03 18.07
N GLU A 99 -10.52 -2.00 17.97
CA GLU A 99 -9.13 -1.70 17.64
C GLU A 99 -8.98 -1.49 16.14
N ILE A 100 -9.60 -2.34 15.31
CA ILE A 100 -9.39 -2.31 13.86
C ILE A 100 -9.97 -1.05 13.20
N GLN A 101 -11.19 -0.60 13.56
CA GLN A 101 -11.78 0.57 12.90
C GLN A 101 -11.14 1.89 13.36
N LEU A 102 -10.82 2.02 14.66
CA LEU A 102 -10.16 3.20 15.19
C LEU A 102 -8.71 3.28 14.69
N GLU A 103 -8.00 2.15 14.66
CA GLU A 103 -6.68 2.08 14.01
C GLU A 103 -6.80 2.40 12.53
N PHE A 104 -7.79 1.87 11.81
CA PHE A 104 -7.97 2.17 10.39
C PHE A 104 -8.25 3.65 10.13
N ASP A 105 -9.14 4.29 10.90
CA ASP A 105 -9.47 5.71 10.72
C ASP A 105 -8.28 6.62 11.08
N LEU A 106 -7.51 6.29 12.13
CA LEU A 106 -6.25 6.96 12.46
C LEU A 106 -5.19 6.75 11.37
N HIS A 107 -5.09 5.54 10.81
CA HIS A 107 -4.12 5.22 9.76
C HIS A 107 -4.57 5.70 8.39
N LYS A 108 -5.85 6.00 8.16
CA LYS A 108 -6.36 6.49 6.88
C LYS A 108 -5.84 7.89 6.57
N GLY A 109 -5.84 8.79 7.57
CA GLY A 109 -5.20 10.10 7.43
C GLY A 109 -3.70 9.97 7.11
N TRP A 110 -3.02 9.05 7.82
CA TRP A 110 -1.62 8.72 7.53
C TRP A 110 -1.42 8.12 6.13
N LEU A 111 -2.32 7.27 5.65
CA LEU A 111 -2.27 6.65 4.33
C LEU A 111 -2.47 7.67 3.20
N ASP A 112 -3.33 8.67 3.39
CA ASP A 112 -3.52 9.74 2.42
C ASP A 112 -2.26 10.62 2.33
N ASP A 113 -1.68 10.98 3.48
CA ASP A 113 -0.42 11.72 3.55
C ASP A 113 0.76 10.92 2.99
N TYR A 114 0.85 9.63 3.31
CA TYR A 114 1.85 8.73 2.74
C TYR A 114 1.63 8.48 1.26
N GLY A 115 0.38 8.39 0.80
CA GLY A 115 0.04 8.23 -0.60
C GLY A 115 0.47 9.45 -1.41
N LYS A 116 0.34 10.64 -0.84
CA LYS A 116 0.88 11.89 -1.40
C LYS A 116 2.40 11.89 -1.40
N LEU A 117 3.04 11.61 -0.26
CA LEU A 117 4.51 11.49 -0.15
C LEU A 117 5.07 10.46 -1.13
N PHE A 118 4.40 9.32 -1.30
CA PHE A 118 4.83 8.27 -2.21
C PHE A 118 4.66 8.67 -3.68
N LYS A 119 3.60 9.41 -4.03
CA LYS A 119 3.46 10.02 -5.36
C LYS A 119 4.53 11.07 -5.62
N ASP A 120 4.85 11.89 -4.63
CA ASP A 120 5.91 12.90 -4.72
C ASP A 120 7.30 12.24 -4.83
N LEU A 121 7.53 11.15 -4.10
CA LEU A 121 8.73 10.32 -4.22
C LEU A 121 8.81 9.58 -5.55
N GLN A 122 7.68 9.23 -6.17
CA GLN A 122 7.65 8.66 -7.52
C GLN A 122 7.85 9.69 -8.63
N LYS A 123 7.86 10.99 -8.30
CA LYS A 123 8.04 12.04 -9.30
C LYS A 123 9.48 12.03 -9.78
N GLU A 124 9.67 11.42 -10.95
CA GLU A 124 10.94 11.41 -11.66
C GLU A 124 11.42 12.84 -11.87
N THR A 125 12.61 13.14 -11.36
CA THR A 125 13.19 14.47 -11.45
C THR A 125 14.12 14.51 -12.65
N TYR A 126 13.87 15.42 -13.58
CA TYR A 126 14.75 15.65 -14.73
C TYR A 126 16.13 16.11 -14.27
N LEU A 127 17.19 15.48 -14.80
CA LEU A 127 18.57 15.82 -14.49
C LEU A 127 19.20 16.62 -15.64
N PHE A 128 19.31 16.01 -16.84
CA PHE A 128 19.95 16.64 -18.01
C PHE A 128 19.56 15.94 -19.32
N SER A 129 19.73 16.62 -20.45
CA SER A 129 19.61 16.00 -21.79
C SER A 129 20.95 15.38 -22.18
N TRP A 130 20.93 14.09 -22.54
CA TRP A 130 22.12 13.35 -22.98
C TRP A 130 22.79 13.99 -24.19
N GLY A 131 22.00 14.49 -25.15
CA GLY A 131 22.50 15.12 -26.38
C GLY A 131 23.16 16.48 -26.16
N ASN A 132 22.94 17.11 -24.99
CA ASN A 132 23.49 18.42 -24.65
C ASN A 132 24.78 18.33 -23.80
N ILE A 133 25.36 17.14 -23.68
CA ILE A 133 26.61 16.89 -22.96
C ILE A 133 27.68 16.40 -23.95
N PRO A 134 28.90 16.98 -23.95
CA PRO A 134 29.21 18.29 -23.33
C PRO A 134 28.42 19.41 -24.01
N GLY A 135 28.23 20.53 -23.31
CA GLY A 135 27.41 21.67 -23.79
C GLY A 135 26.43 22.22 -22.75
N ASN A 136 25.24 22.63 -23.19
CA ASN A 136 24.28 23.43 -22.42
C ASN A 136 23.84 22.82 -21.08
N ASP A 137 23.81 21.49 -20.95
CA ASP A 137 23.39 20.84 -19.70
C ASP A 137 24.58 20.41 -18.81
N SER A 138 25.83 20.74 -19.18
CA SER A 138 27.03 20.35 -18.43
C SER A 138 26.98 20.84 -16.98
N GLY A 139 26.55 22.07 -16.76
CA GLY A 139 26.39 22.63 -15.41
C GLY A 139 25.37 21.87 -14.57
N ARG A 140 24.25 21.40 -15.16
CA ARG A 140 23.25 20.58 -14.46
C ARG A 140 23.79 19.22 -14.08
N LEU A 141 24.52 18.57 -14.99
CA LEU A 141 25.19 17.30 -14.72
C LEU A 141 26.18 17.45 -13.55
N LEU A 142 27.05 18.47 -13.57
CA LEU A 142 28.00 18.70 -12.47
C LEU A 142 27.27 19.04 -11.16
N MET A 143 26.20 19.83 -11.21
CA MET A 143 25.38 20.16 -10.03
C MET A 143 24.75 18.91 -9.41
N PHE A 144 24.20 18.01 -10.23
CA PHE A 144 23.66 16.73 -9.76
C PHE A 144 24.75 15.89 -9.07
N LEU A 145 25.93 15.74 -9.68
CA LEU A 145 27.02 14.97 -9.08
C LEU A 145 27.47 15.59 -7.74
N ARG A 146 27.57 16.92 -7.66
CA ARG A 146 27.99 17.64 -6.46
C ARG A 146 26.95 17.57 -5.34
N VAL A 147 25.68 17.87 -5.65
CA VAL A 147 24.63 18.07 -4.63
C VAL A 147 23.96 16.76 -4.26
N ASP A 148 23.57 15.95 -5.26
CA ASP A 148 22.78 14.75 -5.01
C ASP A 148 23.63 13.52 -4.67
N LEU A 149 24.87 13.46 -5.19
CA LEU A 149 25.78 12.34 -4.96
C LEU A 149 26.97 12.68 -4.05
N ASP A 150 27.03 13.93 -3.56
CA ASP A 150 28.09 14.45 -2.68
C ASP A 150 29.51 14.26 -3.26
N ILE A 151 29.66 14.55 -4.55
CA ILE A 151 30.94 14.41 -5.28
C ILE A 151 31.58 15.80 -5.44
N GLY A 152 32.22 16.27 -4.37
CA GLY A 152 32.76 17.63 -4.28
C GLY A 152 33.84 17.98 -5.32
N TRP A 153 34.60 17.00 -5.81
CA TRP A 153 35.68 17.25 -6.78
C TRP A 153 35.18 17.61 -8.19
N THR A 154 33.88 17.46 -8.47
CA THR A 154 33.30 17.74 -9.80
C THR A 154 33.34 19.21 -10.20
N GLU A 155 33.62 20.12 -9.26
CA GLU A 155 33.85 21.52 -9.55
C GLU A 155 35.08 21.69 -10.47
N ASN A 156 34.86 22.23 -11.66
CA ASN A 156 35.84 22.37 -12.75
C ASN A 156 36.41 21.03 -13.27
N ALA A 157 35.67 19.93 -13.13
CA ALA A 157 36.05 18.67 -13.76
C ALA A 157 35.87 18.74 -15.28
N GLU A 158 36.74 18.02 -16.01
CA GLU A 158 36.64 17.90 -17.45
C GLU A 158 35.53 16.92 -17.82
N ILE A 159 34.78 17.25 -18.87
CA ILE A 159 33.69 16.41 -19.38
C ILE A 159 34.01 16.01 -20.80
N TYR A 160 34.04 14.70 -21.02
CA TYR A 160 34.27 14.08 -22.30
C TYR A 160 33.11 13.16 -22.66
N LYS A 161 32.79 13.06 -23.95
CA LYS A 161 31.84 12.09 -24.47
C LYS A 161 32.51 11.24 -25.53
N SER A 162 32.35 9.93 -25.43
CA SER A 162 32.93 8.97 -26.36
C SER A 162 32.39 9.18 -27.78
N ASN A 163 33.18 8.75 -28.78
CA ASN A 163 32.82 8.91 -30.19
C ASN A 163 31.56 8.13 -30.59
N ASP A 164 31.25 7.02 -29.91
CA ASP A 164 30.00 6.27 -30.07
C ASP A 164 28.79 6.99 -29.44
N GLY A 165 29.02 8.04 -28.66
CA GLY A 165 28.01 8.79 -27.94
C GLY A 165 27.35 8.02 -26.79
N CYS A 166 27.83 6.84 -26.43
CA CYS A 166 27.24 5.95 -25.42
C CYS A 166 27.78 6.20 -24.00
N THR A 167 28.95 6.85 -23.88
CA THR A 167 29.60 7.09 -22.59
C THR A 167 29.92 8.57 -22.41
N ILE A 168 29.55 9.12 -21.26
CA ILE A 168 30.02 10.41 -20.76
C ILE A 168 31.00 10.13 -19.62
N ARG A 169 32.19 10.70 -19.69
CA ARG A 169 33.22 10.61 -18.66
C ARG A 169 33.47 11.99 -18.07
N ILE A 170 33.35 12.10 -16.76
CA ILE A 170 33.73 13.29 -15.99
C ILE A 170 34.96 12.92 -15.17
N PHE A 171 36.04 13.69 -15.21
CA PHE A 171 37.25 13.35 -14.47
C PHE A 171 38.00 14.58 -13.98
N LYS A 172 38.72 14.39 -12.87
CA LYS A 172 39.64 15.37 -12.29
C LYS A 172 40.71 14.63 -11.50
N ASN A 173 41.97 14.76 -11.93
CA ASN A 173 43.09 14.00 -11.38
C ASN A 173 42.81 12.49 -11.46
N GLU A 174 42.90 11.78 -10.33
CA GLU A 174 42.61 10.35 -10.18
C GLU A 174 41.12 10.02 -10.05
N ASN A 175 40.26 11.03 -9.85
CA ASN A 175 38.83 10.79 -9.68
C ASN A 175 38.10 10.81 -11.03
N SER A 176 37.17 9.88 -11.21
CA SER A 176 36.28 9.86 -12.36
C SER A 176 34.86 9.40 -12.04
N VAL A 177 33.93 9.85 -12.87
CA VAL A 177 32.56 9.35 -13.01
C VAL A 177 32.36 8.95 -14.46
N GLU A 178 31.82 7.76 -14.67
CA GLU A 178 31.43 7.26 -15.99
C GLU A 178 29.94 7.02 -16.03
N ILE A 179 29.27 7.63 -17.00
CA ILE A 179 27.85 7.48 -17.23
C ILE A 179 27.69 6.78 -18.57
N MET A 180 27.06 5.61 -18.56
CA MET A 180 26.91 4.76 -19.74
C MET A 180 25.44 4.48 -20.01
N ILE A 181 25.02 4.66 -21.27
CA ILE A 181 23.70 4.25 -21.74
C ILE A 181 23.77 2.82 -22.29
N GLU A 182 22.86 1.96 -21.86
CA GLU A 182 22.70 0.61 -22.42
C GLU A 182 22.21 0.66 -23.86
N GLU A 183 22.48 -0.38 -24.66
CA GLU A 183 22.10 -0.44 -26.08
C GLU A 183 20.60 -0.26 -26.32
N ASN A 184 19.76 -0.77 -25.41
CA ASN A 184 18.30 -0.62 -25.46
C ASN A 184 17.82 0.82 -25.11
N LYS A 185 18.71 1.68 -24.60
CA LYS A 185 18.44 3.06 -24.16
C LYS A 185 17.36 3.18 -23.10
N GLU A 186 17.12 2.13 -22.33
CA GLU A 186 16.12 2.13 -21.24
C GLU A 186 16.75 2.54 -19.90
N LYS A 187 18.04 2.21 -19.73
CA LYS A 187 18.78 2.42 -18.48
C LYS A 187 20.10 3.13 -18.73
N THR A 188 20.51 3.89 -17.72
CA THR A 188 21.83 4.50 -17.65
C THR A 188 22.48 4.06 -16.36
N THR A 189 23.73 3.61 -16.45
CA THR A 189 24.55 3.28 -15.28
C THR A 189 25.55 4.40 -15.05
N LEU A 190 25.60 4.91 -13.83
CA LEU A 190 26.60 5.86 -13.35
C LEU A 190 27.54 5.14 -12.40
N LYS A 191 28.82 5.07 -12.74
CA LYS A 191 29.88 4.48 -11.91
C LYS A 191 30.82 5.57 -11.41
N ILE A 192 31.13 5.53 -10.13
CA ILE A 192 32.07 6.44 -9.48
C ILE A 192 33.35 5.65 -9.21
N SER A 193 34.51 6.28 -9.40
CA SER A 193 35.84 5.71 -9.13
C SER A 193 36.02 5.16 -7.70
N ASP A 194 35.23 5.63 -6.73
CA ASP A 194 35.20 5.12 -5.35
C ASP A 194 34.43 3.79 -5.19
N GLY A 195 33.90 3.23 -6.28
CA GLY A 195 33.16 1.97 -6.31
C GLY A 195 31.64 2.10 -6.24
N ARG A 196 31.08 3.29 -5.95
CA ARG A 196 29.63 3.50 -5.95
C ARG A 196 29.05 3.39 -7.35
N THR A 197 27.86 2.79 -7.45
CA THR A 197 27.11 2.64 -8.70
C THR A 197 25.67 3.08 -8.50
N HIS A 198 25.15 3.86 -9.43
CA HIS A 198 23.77 4.35 -9.44
C HIS A 198 23.12 4.07 -10.79
N TYR A 199 21.82 3.77 -10.79
CA TYR A 199 21.05 3.64 -12.01
C TYR A 199 20.17 4.87 -12.20
N LEU A 200 20.12 5.36 -13.43
CA LEU A 200 19.34 6.51 -13.82
C LEU A 200 18.36 6.09 -14.91
N LYS A 201 17.20 6.76 -14.93
CA LYS A 201 16.16 6.47 -15.90
C LYS A 201 16.35 7.28 -17.16
N VAL A 202 16.17 6.64 -18.30
CA VAL A 202 16.23 7.28 -19.61
C VAL A 202 14.82 7.47 -20.15
N LYS A 203 14.53 8.64 -20.72
CA LYS A 203 13.29 8.90 -21.46
C LYS A 203 13.60 9.60 -22.77
N LYS A 204 12.83 9.25 -23.81
CA LYS A 204 12.85 9.95 -25.09
C LYS A 204 11.63 10.88 -25.18
N GLU A 205 11.87 12.19 -25.16
CA GLU A 205 10.83 13.21 -25.20
C GLU A 205 11.13 14.19 -26.33
N ASN A 206 10.18 14.43 -27.23
CA ASN A 206 10.35 15.31 -28.39
C ASN A 206 11.61 14.97 -29.23
N GLY A 207 11.91 13.68 -29.37
CA GLY A 207 13.09 13.18 -30.08
C GLY A 207 14.42 13.31 -29.34
N LYS A 208 14.45 13.96 -28.17
CA LYS A 208 15.64 14.12 -27.33
C LYS A 208 15.71 13.05 -26.25
N LEU A 209 16.93 12.64 -25.92
CA LEU A 209 17.19 11.65 -24.88
C LEU A 209 17.52 12.38 -23.58
N ASN A 210 16.68 12.21 -22.56
CA ASN A 210 16.73 12.90 -21.29
C ASN A 210 16.99 11.89 -20.16
N ILE A 211 17.77 12.30 -19.17
CA ILE A 211 18.12 11.52 -17.99
C ILE A 211 17.35 12.03 -16.79
N TYR A 212 16.78 11.12 -16.02
CA TYR A 212 15.99 11.39 -14.83
C TYR A 212 16.54 10.61 -13.66
N LYS A 213 16.40 11.20 -12.47
CA LYS A 213 16.54 10.48 -11.21
C LYS A 213 15.33 9.56 -11.06
N GLY A 214 15.58 8.25 -11.15
CA GLY A 214 14.61 7.24 -10.76
C GLY A 214 14.66 7.05 -9.25
N CYS A 215 13.49 6.88 -8.63
CA CYS A 215 13.45 6.14 -7.38
C CYS A 215 13.44 4.66 -7.77
N ASP A 216 14.59 4.00 -7.70
CA ASP A 216 14.69 2.56 -7.86
C ASP A 216 14.04 1.88 -6.65
N ILE A 217 12.71 1.87 -6.62
CA ILE A 217 11.96 0.92 -5.82
C ILE A 217 11.99 -0.39 -6.61
N ASN A 218 13.17 -1.01 -6.63
CA ASN A 218 13.42 -2.20 -7.43
C ASN A 218 12.43 -3.30 -6.99
N LYS A 219 11.49 -3.70 -7.88
CA LYS A 219 10.42 -4.66 -7.55
C LYS A 219 10.90 -6.09 -7.35
N ASN A 220 12.17 -6.40 -7.70
CA ASN A 220 12.66 -7.78 -7.78
C ASN A 220 13.98 -8.06 -7.06
N GLU A 221 14.52 -7.14 -6.25
CA GLU A 221 15.66 -7.45 -5.39
C GLU A 221 15.29 -7.24 -3.92
N HIS A 222 15.61 -8.26 -3.11
CA HIS A 222 15.33 -8.40 -1.69
C HIS A 222 15.99 -7.32 -0.81
N ARG A 223 15.60 -6.06 -0.98
CA ARG A 223 15.81 -5.00 0.02
C ARG A 223 14.59 -4.08 0.13
N PRO A 224 13.45 -4.53 0.67
CA PRO A 224 12.43 -3.61 1.17
C PRO A 224 12.63 -3.27 2.66
N ALA A 225 13.64 -3.83 3.36
CA ALA A 225 13.67 -3.77 4.82
C ALA A 225 14.16 -2.45 5.44
N CYS A 226 14.97 -1.63 4.74
CA CYS A 226 15.62 -0.48 5.39
C CYS A 226 14.89 0.87 5.27
N MET A 227 13.85 0.98 4.44
CA MET A 227 13.01 2.18 4.34
C MET A 227 11.53 1.96 4.66
N LEU A 228 11.12 0.71 4.86
CA LEU A 228 9.82 0.38 5.44
C LEU A 228 9.93 0.50 6.97
N CYS A 229 9.79 1.73 7.47
CA CYS A 229 9.58 2.04 8.88
C CYS A 229 8.57 1.05 9.50
N PRO A 230 8.67 0.63 10.78
CA PRO A 230 7.69 -0.24 11.45
C PRO A 230 6.22 0.16 11.24
N VAL A 231 5.97 1.46 11.02
CA VAL A 231 4.67 2.02 10.63
C VAL A 231 4.14 1.39 9.34
N THR A 232 4.98 1.24 8.31
CA THR A 232 4.56 0.65 7.02
C THR A 232 4.18 -0.82 7.13
N TRP A 233 4.79 -1.61 8.03
CA TRP A 233 4.40 -3.00 8.25
C TRP A 233 3.05 -3.11 8.97
N LYS A 234 2.83 -2.30 10.02
CA LYS A 234 1.52 -2.21 10.69
C LYS A 234 0.43 -1.70 9.75
N THR A 235 0.74 -0.72 8.89
CA THR A 235 -0.19 -0.21 7.89
C THR A 235 -0.50 -1.27 6.82
N ILE A 236 0.50 -2.00 6.33
CA ILE A 236 0.30 -3.14 5.43
C ILE A 236 -0.56 -4.21 6.13
N GLU A 237 -0.28 -4.52 7.39
CA GLU A 237 -1.07 -5.47 8.18
C GLU A 237 -2.52 -5.01 8.37
N LEU A 238 -2.77 -3.72 8.60
CA LEU A 238 -4.10 -3.13 8.73
C LEU A 238 -4.85 -3.08 7.40
N VAL A 239 -4.18 -2.72 6.31
CA VAL A 239 -4.73 -2.78 4.96
C VAL A 239 -5.08 -4.23 4.60
N TYR A 240 -4.21 -5.19 4.95
CA TYR A 240 -4.52 -6.61 4.79
C TYR A 240 -5.69 -7.04 5.67
N LYS A 241 -5.79 -6.64 6.95
CA LYS A 241 -6.94 -6.94 7.81
C LYS A 241 -8.23 -6.34 7.28
N TYR A 242 -8.18 -5.15 6.68
CA TYR A 242 -9.31 -4.47 6.08
C TYR A 242 -9.74 -5.11 4.75
N ASP A 243 -8.79 -5.44 3.87
CA ASP A 243 -9.08 -6.17 2.63
C ASP A 243 -9.56 -7.59 2.93
N LEU A 244 -9.02 -8.24 3.97
CA LEU A 244 -9.56 -9.50 4.50
C LEU A 244 -11.01 -9.34 4.97
N PHE A 245 -11.28 -8.30 5.75
CA PHE A 245 -12.63 -7.92 6.16
C PHE A 245 -13.52 -7.59 4.95
N ARG A 246 -12.97 -7.15 3.83
CA ARG A 246 -13.74 -6.90 2.61
C ARG A 246 -13.99 -8.18 1.81
N GLU A 247 -12.99 -9.04 1.69
CA GLU A 247 -13.01 -10.27 0.91
C GLU A 247 -13.78 -11.40 1.61
N VAL A 248 -13.65 -11.56 2.93
CA VAL A 248 -14.45 -12.53 3.71
C VAL A 248 -15.96 -12.29 3.53
N PHE A 249 -16.34 -11.06 3.21
CA PHE A 249 -17.73 -10.65 3.08
C PHE A 249 -18.14 -10.35 1.61
N LYS A 250 -17.21 -10.40 0.64
CA LYS A 250 -17.50 -10.25 -0.80
C LYS A 250 -17.40 -11.54 -1.60
N ASP A 251 -16.47 -12.45 -1.25
CA ASP A 251 -16.26 -13.70 -1.97
C ASP A 251 -16.68 -14.88 -1.11
N GLY A 252 -17.97 -15.20 -1.18
CA GLY A 252 -18.58 -16.36 -0.52
C GLY A 252 -20.00 -16.55 -0.95
#